data_AF-A0A8T6FZP8-F1
#
_entry.id   AF-A0A8T6FZP8-F1
#
_cell.length_a   1.000
_cell.length_b   1.000
_cell.length_c   1.000
_cell.angle_alpha   90.00
_cell.angle_beta   90.00
_cell.angle_gamma   90.00
#
_symmetry.space_group_name_H-M   'P 1'
#
loop_
_entity.id
_entity.type
_entity.pdbx_description
1 polymer ?
#
loop_
_entity_poly.entity_id
_entity_poly.type
_entity_poly.pdbx_seq_one_letter_code
_entity_poly.pdbx_strand_id
1 'polypeptide(L)' 'VDVHVRRLREKIEADPSEPTRIVTVRGVGYRFEG' A
#
# COMPACT_ATOMS: atom_id res chain seq x y z
N VAL A 1 3.56 10.47 6.52
CA VAL A 1 2.61 9.33 6.52
C VAL A 1 3.12 8.19 5.62
N ASP A 2 3.72 8.49 4.47
CA ASP A 2 4.27 7.49 3.53
C ASP A 2 5.29 6.50 4.10
N VAL A 3 6.17 6.89 5.04
CA VAL A 3 7.18 5.97 5.58
C VAL A 3 6.55 4.77 6.28
N HIS A 4 5.43 4.99 6.97
CA HIS A 4 4.71 3.93 7.68
C HIS A 4 4.00 3.01 6.68
N VAL A 5 3.39 3.58 5.63
CA VAL A 5 2.77 2.82 4.54
C VAL A 5 3.82 2.02 3.76
N ARG A 6 5.01 2.58 3.52
CA ARG A 6 6.11 1.89 2.84
C ARG A 6 6.61 0.68 3.63
N ARG A 7 6.85 0.85 4.94
CA ARG A 7 7.24 -0.27 5.82
C ARG A 7 6.16 -1.34 5.94
N LEU A 8 4.89 -0.94 5.85
CA LEU A 8 3.78 -1.88 5.82
C LEU A 8 3.82 -2.68 4.51
N ARG A 9 3.90 -2.00 3.35
CA ARG A 9 4.02 -2.62 2.03
C ARG A 9 5.22 -3.57 1.94
N GLU A 10 6.39 -3.20 2.44
CA GLU A 10 7.57 -4.09 2.47
C GLU A 10 7.34 -5.41 3.23
N LYS A 11 6.41 -5.44 4.20
CA LYS A 11 6.12 -6.65 4.99
C LYS A 11 4.97 -7.47 4.44
N ILE A 12 4.00 -6.85 3.77
CA ILE A 12 2.77 -7.51 3.33
C ILE A 12 2.64 -7.60 1.81
N GLU A 13 3.36 -6.82 1.01
CA GLU A 13 3.32 -6.93 -0.46
C GLU A 13 4.50 -7.79 -0.91
N ALA A 14 4.29 -8.60 -1.94
CA ALA A 14 5.39 -9.36 -2.56
C ALA A 14 6.34 -8.43 -3.34
N ASP A 15 5.79 -7.39 -3.98
CA ASP A 15 6.53 -6.30 -4.58
C ASP A 15 5.97 -4.95 -4.08
N PRO A 16 6.74 -4.17 -3.29
CA PRO A 16 6.29 -2.86 -2.81
C PRO A 16 6.11 -1.82 -3.93
N SER A 17 6.62 -2.08 -5.14
CA SER A 17 6.48 -1.26 -6.35
C SER A 17 5.12 -1.46 -7.03
N GLU A 18 4.52 -2.64 -6.87
CA GLU A 18 3.20 -3.01 -7.39
C GLU A 18 2.27 -3.41 -6.23
N PRO A 19 1.80 -2.43 -5.43
CA PRO A 19 0.98 -2.73 -4.26
C PRO A 19 -0.39 -3.27 -4.70
N THR A 20 -0.64 -4.53 -4.36
CA THR A 20 -1.91 -5.23 -4.65
C THR A 20 -2.84 -5.21 -3.44
N ARG A 21 -2.30 -5.14 -2.22
CA ARG A 21 -3.10 -5.06 -1.00
C ARG A 21 -3.43 -3.64 -0.61
N ILE A 22 -2.48 -2.72 -0.66
CA ILE A 22 -2.68 -1.30 -0.30
C ILE A 22 -2.68 -0.45 -1.56
N VAL A 23 -3.85 -0.36 -2.20
CA VAL A 23 -4.00 0.44 -3.43
C VAL A 23 -4.26 1.90 -3.06
N THR A 24 -3.43 2.80 -3.60
CA THR A 24 -3.65 4.24 -3.44
C THR A 24 -4.73 4.69 -4.42
N VAL A 25 -5.91 5.02 -3.91
CA VAL A 25 -7.02 5.58 -4.70
C VAL A 25 -6.97 7.10 -4.63
N ARG A 26 -6.57 7.73 -5.74
CA ARG A 26 -6.47 9.20 -5.82
C ARG A 26 -7.83 9.84 -5.55
N GLY A 27 -7.86 10.77 -4.59
CA GLY A 27 -9.08 11.48 -4.17
C GLY A 27 -9.87 10.82 -3.04
N VAL A 28 -9.51 9.60 -2.62
CA VAL A 28 -10.21 8.88 -1.53
C VAL A 28 -9.26 8.46 -0.41
N GLY A 29 -8.04 8.01 -0.74
CA GLY A 29 -7.05 7.56 0.24
C GLY A 29 -6.44 6.21 -0.12
N TYR A 30 -6.34 5.31 0.86
CA TYR A 30 -5.79 3.97 0.68
C TYR A 30 -6.89 2.93 0.84
N ARG A 31 -7.02 2.02 -0.12
CA ARG A 31 -7.94 0.89 -0.07
C ARG A 31 -7.14 -0.36 0.24
N PHE A 32 -7.60 -1.12 1.24
CA PHE A 32 -7.08 -2.45 1.53
C PHE A 32 -7.92 -3.48 0.77
N GLU A 33 -7.31 -4.17 -0.19
CA GLU A 33 -7.91 -5.34 -0.83
C GLU A 33 -7.18 -6.59 -0.32
N GLY A 34 -7.96 -7.58 0.13
CA GLY A 34 -7.46 -8.81 0.75
C GLY A 34 -8.28 -10.00 0.32
#